data_AF-A0A848LPN2-F1
#
_entry.id   AF-A0A848LPN2-F1
#
_cell.length_a   1.000
_cell.length_b   1.000
_cell.length_c   1.000
_cell.angle_alpha   90.00
_cell.angle_beta   90.00
_cell.angle_gamma   90.00
#
_symmetry.space_group_name_H-M   'P 1'
#
loop_
_entity.id
_entity.type
_entity.pdbx_description
1 polymer ?
#
loop_
_entity_poly.entity_id
_entity_poly.type
_entity_poly.pdbx_seq_one_letter_code
_entity_poly.pdbx_strand_id
1 'polypeptide(L)'
;MMRRARKKRWGNELARARARRLADFNERIAFASCGDSLPVHTVEGRSWAYIPIHAFADDLPLLRELDLTPGDCQNVDAYWRTEDDAYFVEVYTTTLSSRPPGLRATWWHDEAPQLHLFAVIDAPAITRRVFESVLEQFSAHDLSIPVGHMRRWPLL
;
A
#
# COMPACT_ATOMS: atom_id res chain seq x y z
N MET A 1 33.27 13.08 13.49
CA MET A 1 33.01 11.70 13.98
C MET A 1 31.51 11.39 14.25
N MET A 2 30.67 12.36 14.65
CA MET A 2 29.25 12.15 14.99
C MET A 2 28.31 11.71 13.84
N ARG A 3 28.60 12.06 12.57
CA ARG A 3 27.74 11.69 11.42
C ARG A 3 27.66 10.18 11.15
N ARG A 4 28.71 9.41 11.45
CA ARG A 4 28.76 7.96 11.19
C ARG A 4 27.90 7.16 12.18
N ALA A 5 27.89 7.54 13.45
CA ALA A 5 27.08 6.88 14.48
C ALA A 5 25.57 7.03 14.22
N ARG A 6 25.14 8.23 13.79
CA ARG A 6 23.73 8.50 13.44
C ARG A 6 23.30 7.68 12.21
N LYS A 7 24.13 7.59 11.17
CA LYS A 7 23.84 6.79 9.96
C LYS A 7 23.70 5.29 10.27
N LYS A 8 24.56 4.73 11.14
CA LYS A 8 24.51 3.32 11.56
C LYS A 8 23.25 3.01 12.38
N ARG A 9 22.83 3.93 13.25
CA ARG A 9 21.60 3.79 14.05
C ARG A 9 20.36 3.67 13.15
N TRP A 10 20.22 4.57 12.18
CA TRP A 10 19.09 4.55 11.23
C TRP A 10 19.08 3.30 10.35
N GLY A 11 20.24 2.84 9.88
CA GLY A 11 20.30 1.60 9.08
C GLY A 11 19.79 0.38 9.82
N ASN A 12 20.18 0.20 11.09
CA ASN A 12 19.70 -0.90 11.92
C ASN A 12 18.20 -0.78 12.25
N GLU A 13 17.72 0.44 12.45
CA GLU A 13 16.31 0.72 12.74
C GLU A 13 15.42 0.41 11.53
N LEU A 14 15.85 0.82 10.32
CA LEU A 14 15.16 0.51 9.07
C LEU A 14 15.12 -0.99 8.77
N ALA A 15 16.23 -1.71 9.00
CA ALA A 15 16.26 -3.16 8.81
C ALA A 15 15.30 -3.90 9.76
N ARG A 16 15.24 -3.50 11.03
CA ARG A 16 14.28 -4.04 12.00
C ARG A 16 12.84 -3.68 11.63
N ALA A 17 12.59 -2.45 11.20
CA ALA A 17 11.27 -2.01 10.77
C ALA A 17 10.80 -2.81 9.54
N ARG A 18 11.68 -3.02 8.55
CA ARG A 18 11.43 -3.89 7.38
C ARG A 18 11.06 -5.31 7.81
N ALA A 19 11.88 -5.93 8.67
CA ALA A 19 11.59 -7.28 9.18
C ALA A 19 10.24 -7.37 9.91
N ARG A 20 9.91 -6.35 10.73
CA ARG A 20 8.61 -6.26 11.43
C ARG A 20 7.44 -6.15 10.45
N ARG A 21 7.54 -5.32 9.40
CA ARG A 21 6.48 -5.18 8.39
C ARG A 21 6.25 -6.44 7.58
N LEU A 22 7.33 -7.14 7.20
CA LEU A 22 7.21 -8.43 6.52
C LEU A 22 6.57 -9.49 7.43
N ALA A 23 6.95 -9.53 8.71
CA ALA A 23 6.33 -10.42 9.68
C ALA A 23 4.83 -10.12 9.86
N ASP A 24 4.46 -8.84 10.04
CA ASP A 24 3.05 -8.42 10.15
C ASP A 24 2.24 -8.81 8.91
N PHE A 25 2.80 -8.63 7.71
CA PHE A 25 2.14 -9.09 6.47
C PHE A 25 1.91 -10.61 6.47
N ASN A 26 2.93 -11.39 6.85
CA ASN A 26 2.82 -12.85 6.89
C ASN A 26 1.84 -13.35 7.97
N GLU A 27 1.77 -12.68 9.11
CA GLU A 27 0.78 -12.95 10.16
C GLU A 27 -0.65 -12.71 9.64
N ARG A 28 -0.86 -11.64 8.87
CA ARG A 28 -2.15 -11.36 8.23
C ARG A 28 -2.54 -12.43 7.21
N ILE A 29 -1.60 -12.95 6.42
CA ILE A 29 -1.84 -14.10 5.52
C ILE A 29 -2.24 -15.35 6.31
N ALA A 30 -1.53 -15.63 7.41
CA ALA A 30 -1.81 -16.80 8.24
C ALA A 30 -3.21 -16.71 8.83
N PHE A 31 -3.60 -15.52 9.31
CA PHE A 31 -4.96 -15.26 9.80
C PHE A 31 -6.00 -15.41 8.68
N ALA A 32 -5.75 -14.84 7.49
CA ALA A 32 -6.58 -14.97 6.29
C ALA A 32 -6.88 -16.42 5.89
N SER A 33 -5.97 -17.33 6.22
CA SER A 33 -6.08 -18.75 5.89
C SER A 33 -6.95 -19.56 6.89
N CYS A 34 -7.40 -18.95 7.99
CA CYS A 34 -8.13 -19.64 9.06
C CYS A 34 -9.67 -19.52 8.98
N GLY A 35 -10.22 -18.90 7.93
CA GLY A 35 -11.65 -18.79 7.68
C GLY A 35 -12.16 -17.35 7.73
N ASP A 36 -13.05 -17.00 6.80
CA ASP A 36 -13.76 -15.72 6.61
C ASP A 36 -12.91 -14.44 6.50
N SER A 37 -11.63 -14.56 6.22
CA SER A 37 -10.67 -13.46 6.37
C SER A 37 -10.10 -12.97 5.02
N LEU A 38 -9.66 -11.71 5.03
CA LEU A 38 -9.38 -10.89 3.83
C LEU A 38 -8.57 -11.66 2.76
N PRO A 39 -9.02 -11.70 1.50
CA PRO A 39 -8.37 -12.50 0.48
C PRO A 39 -6.97 -11.98 0.19
N VAL A 40 -5.97 -12.86 0.26
CA VAL A 40 -4.63 -12.57 -0.22
C VAL A 40 -4.65 -12.65 -1.74
N HIS A 41 -4.31 -11.55 -2.40
CA HIS A 41 -4.26 -11.49 -3.86
C HIS A 41 -2.82 -11.60 -4.35
N THR A 42 -2.57 -12.64 -5.13
CA THR A 42 -1.36 -12.82 -5.92
C THR A 42 -1.70 -12.53 -7.38
N VAL A 43 -0.85 -11.73 -8.04
CA VAL A 43 -1.03 -11.42 -9.46
C VAL A 43 -0.06 -12.29 -10.27
N GLU A 44 -0.60 -13.01 -11.25
CA GLU A 44 0.19 -13.90 -12.10
C GLU A 44 1.32 -13.13 -12.81
N GLY A 45 2.53 -13.71 -12.81
CA GLY A 45 3.71 -13.07 -13.40
C GLY A 45 4.32 -11.93 -12.57
N ARG A 46 3.83 -11.68 -11.35
CA ARG A 46 4.36 -10.67 -10.43
C ARG A 46 4.95 -11.31 -9.18
N SER A 47 6.03 -10.73 -8.65
CA SER A 47 6.68 -11.16 -7.40
C SER A 47 6.04 -10.56 -6.14
N TRP A 48 4.96 -9.81 -6.30
CA TRP A 48 4.27 -9.11 -5.22
C TRP A 48 2.88 -9.68 -4.93
N ALA A 49 2.39 -9.41 -3.72
CA ALA A 49 1.07 -9.80 -3.24
C ALA A 49 0.48 -8.67 -2.40
N TYR A 50 -0.85 -8.60 -2.30
CA TYR A 50 -1.50 -7.59 -1.46
C TYR A 50 -2.72 -8.16 -0.74
N ILE A 51 -3.09 -7.49 0.35
CA ILE A 51 -4.27 -7.78 1.17
C ILE A 51 -5.09 -6.49 1.25
N PRO A 52 -6.21 -6.39 0.53
CA PRO A 52 -7.07 -5.23 0.57
C PRO A 52 -7.77 -5.16 1.93
N ILE A 53 -7.95 -3.94 2.43
CA ILE A 53 -8.69 -3.65 3.67
C ILE A 53 -10.13 -3.26 3.33
N HIS A 54 -10.31 -2.52 2.23
CA HIS A 54 -11.62 -2.09 1.72
C HIS A 54 -12.00 -2.88 0.46
N ALA A 55 -13.31 -3.02 0.24
CA ALA A 55 -13.85 -3.71 -0.93
C ALA A 55 -13.53 -2.97 -2.23
N PHE A 56 -13.29 -3.71 -3.31
CA PHE A 56 -13.21 -3.11 -4.64
C PHE A 56 -14.60 -2.88 -5.24
N ALA A 57 -14.71 -1.92 -6.15
CA ALA A 57 -15.94 -1.61 -6.86
C ALA A 57 -16.49 -2.78 -7.70
N ASP A 58 -15.64 -3.75 -8.06
CA ASP A 58 -15.98 -4.97 -8.79
C ASP A 58 -16.23 -6.20 -7.90
N ASP A 59 -16.09 -6.10 -6.57
CA ASP A 59 -16.42 -7.16 -5.61
C ASP A 59 -17.93 -7.21 -5.30
N LEU A 60 -18.76 -7.35 -6.35
CA LEU A 60 -20.23 -7.25 -6.26
C LEU A 60 -20.89 -8.10 -5.15
N PRO A 61 -20.46 -9.34 -4.86
CA PRO A 61 -21.02 -10.11 -3.75
C PRO A 61 -20.81 -9.44 -2.39
N LEU A 62 -19.58 -8.97 -2.11
CA LEU A 62 -19.22 -8.30 -0.86
C LEU A 62 -19.94 -6.96 -0.73
N LEU A 63 -20.04 -6.19 -1.83
CA LEU A 63 -20.77 -4.92 -1.81
C LEU A 63 -22.25 -5.12 -1.46
N ARG A 64 -22.90 -6.17 -1.98
CA ARG A 64 -24.29 -6.49 -1.62
C ARG A 64 -24.44 -6.89 -0.16
N GLU A 65 -23.50 -7.63 0.40
CA GLU A 65 -23.51 -8.02 1.81
C GLU A 65 -23.41 -6.80 2.73
N LEU A 66 -22.64 -5.79 2.32
CA LEU A 66 -22.39 -4.56 3.06
C LEU A 66 -23.42 -3.44 2.78
N ASP A 67 -24.43 -3.69 1.93
CA ASP A 67 -25.38 -2.66 1.43
C ASP A 67 -24.67 -1.44 0.79
N LEU A 68 -23.62 -1.71 0.03
CA LEU A 68 -22.82 -0.72 -0.70
C LEU A 68 -23.04 -0.83 -2.21
N THR A 69 -22.80 0.28 -2.89
CA THR A 69 -22.75 0.36 -4.36
C THR A 69 -21.30 0.51 -4.84
N PRO A 70 -20.99 0.18 -6.11
CA PRO A 70 -19.66 0.45 -6.66
C PRO A 70 -19.20 1.91 -6.53
N GLY A 71 -20.15 2.87 -6.53
CA GLY A 71 -19.85 4.29 -6.38
C GLY A 71 -19.35 4.71 -5.00
N ASP A 72 -19.53 3.84 -3.99
CA ASP A 72 -19.05 4.05 -2.62
C ASP A 72 -17.57 3.66 -2.45
N CYS A 73 -17.02 2.89 -3.39
CA CYS A 73 -15.62 2.44 -3.39
C CYS A 73 -14.66 3.52 -3.91
N GLN A 74 -14.63 4.68 -3.25
CA GLN A 74 -13.82 5.85 -3.64
C GLN A 74 -12.42 5.88 -3.00
N ASN A 75 -12.18 4.99 -2.03
CA ASN A 75 -10.87 4.75 -1.45
C ASN A 75 -10.68 3.23 -1.30
N VAL A 76 -9.45 2.76 -1.50
CA VAL A 76 -9.02 1.42 -1.12
C VAL A 76 -7.66 1.50 -0.47
N ASP A 77 -7.56 0.88 0.69
CA ASP A 77 -6.31 0.69 1.41
C ASP A 77 -5.88 -0.78 1.32
N ALA A 78 -4.58 -1.03 1.27
CA ALA A 78 -4.05 -2.39 1.32
C ALA A 78 -2.69 -2.47 1.99
N TYR A 79 -2.40 -3.64 2.52
CA TYR A 79 -1.03 -4.06 2.74
C TYR A 79 -0.49 -4.64 1.43
N TRP A 80 0.70 -4.21 1.00
CA TRP A 80 1.33 -4.65 -0.24
C TRP A 80 2.75 -5.15 0.03
N ARG A 81 3.01 -6.43 -0.24
CA ARG A 81 4.32 -7.06 -0.09
C ARG A 81 5.01 -7.16 -1.43
N THR A 82 6.23 -6.65 -1.53
CA THR A 82 7.15 -6.89 -2.64
C THR A 82 8.16 -7.98 -2.26
N GLU A 83 9.14 -8.25 -3.13
CA GLU A 83 10.25 -9.15 -2.79
C GLU A 83 11.04 -8.64 -1.57
N ASP A 84 11.14 -7.32 -1.44
CA ASP A 84 11.99 -6.69 -0.44
C ASP A 84 11.24 -6.25 0.82
N ASP A 85 10.04 -5.70 0.75
CA ASP A 85 9.40 -5.06 1.90
C ASP A 85 7.89 -5.27 1.89
N ALA A 86 7.23 -4.81 2.95
CA ALA A 86 5.80 -4.62 2.95
C ALA A 86 5.46 -3.14 3.20
N TYR A 87 4.50 -2.65 2.44
CA TYR A 87 4.05 -1.26 2.44
C TYR A 87 2.57 -1.19 2.80
N PHE A 88 2.18 -0.05 3.36
CA PHE A 88 0.79 0.34 3.42
C PHE A 88 0.53 1.27 2.23
N VAL A 89 -0.50 0.95 1.44
CA VAL A 89 -0.86 1.67 0.23
C VAL A 89 -2.29 2.15 0.36
N GLU A 90 -2.51 3.44 0.16
CA GLU A 90 -3.85 4.00 0.01
C GLU A 90 -4.04 4.53 -1.41
N VAL A 91 -5.19 4.24 -2.01
CA VAL A 91 -5.60 4.77 -3.31
C VAL A 91 -6.92 5.51 -3.12
N TYR A 92 -6.98 6.74 -3.62
CA TYR A 92 -8.17 7.60 -3.53
C TYR A 92 -8.58 8.07 -4.93
N THR A 93 -9.88 8.26 -5.13
CA THR A 93 -10.38 9.01 -6.29
C THR A 93 -10.22 10.52 -6.08
N THR A 94 -10.27 11.28 -7.18
CA THR A 94 -10.36 12.75 -7.17
C THR A 94 -11.61 13.28 -6.46
N THR A 95 -12.69 12.50 -6.40
CA THR A 95 -13.92 12.86 -5.68
C THR A 95 -13.70 12.92 -4.17
N LEU A 96 -12.91 11.99 -3.62
CA LEU A 96 -12.69 11.88 -2.18
C LEU A 96 -11.45 12.65 -1.68
N SER A 97 -10.50 12.96 -2.57
CA SER A 97 -9.26 13.65 -2.21
C SER A 97 -9.19 15.08 -2.73
N SER A 98 -8.80 16.03 -1.87
CA SER A 98 -8.47 17.41 -2.28
C SER A 98 -7.09 17.53 -2.93
N ARG A 99 -6.33 16.43 -3.02
CA ARG A 99 -4.99 16.41 -3.61
C ARG A 99 -5.08 16.19 -5.12
N PRO A 100 -4.16 16.76 -5.92
CA PRO A 100 -4.11 16.48 -7.35
C PRO A 100 -3.74 15.01 -7.61
N PRO A 101 -4.19 14.43 -8.76
CA PRO A 101 -3.78 13.10 -9.22
C PRO A 101 -2.27 12.89 -9.21
N GLY A 102 -1.84 11.67 -8.90
CA GLY A 102 -0.43 11.30 -8.82
C GLY A 102 -0.10 10.33 -7.70
N LEU A 103 1.12 9.80 -7.76
CA LEU A 103 1.69 8.90 -6.76
C LEU A 103 2.53 9.68 -5.76
N ARG A 104 2.51 9.25 -4.50
CA ARG A 104 3.25 9.86 -3.40
C ARG A 104 3.81 8.79 -2.48
N ALA A 105 4.97 9.07 -1.93
CA ALA A 105 5.57 8.26 -0.89
C ALA A 105 6.10 9.18 0.22
N THR A 106 5.70 8.91 1.46
CA THR A 106 6.05 9.71 2.64
C THR A 106 6.39 8.81 3.82
N TRP A 107 7.32 9.25 4.66
CA TRP A 107 7.64 8.52 5.88
C TRP A 107 6.66 8.87 7.01
N TRP A 108 6.18 7.84 7.70
CA TRP A 108 5.45 7.94 8.97
C TRP A 108 6.34 7.47 10.12
N HIS A 109 6.15 8.06 11.30
CA HIS A 109 7.09 7.96 12.42
C HIS A 109 6.48 7.59 13.78
N ASP A 110 5.19 7.21 13.82
CA ASP A 110 4.48 7.10 15.10
C ASP A 110 5.00 5.94 15.99
N GLU A 111 5.16 4.74 15.42
CA GLU A 111 5.69 3.57 16.18
C GLU A 111 6.98 3.00 15.59
N ALA A 112 7.08 2.97 14.26
CA ALA A 112 8.26 2.54 13.53
C ALA A 112 8.31 3.29 12.20
N PRO A 113 9.50 3.65 11.69
CA PRO A 113 9.61 4.25 10.37
C PRO A 113 8.97 3.34 9.31
N GLN A 114 7.90 3.82 8.68
CA GLN A 114 7.23 3.15 7.58
C GLN A 114 7.08 4.10 6.40
N LEU A 115 7.37 3.60 5.21
CA LEU A 115 7.08 4.32 3.98
C LEU A 115 5.61 4.09 3.64
N HIS A 116 4.85 5.16 3.71
CA HIS A 116 3.45 5.20 3.34
C HIS A 116 3.33 5.60 1.87
N LEU A 117 2.67 4.74 1.08
CA LEU A 117 2.41 4.96 -0.34
C LEU A 117 0.97 5.43 -0.53
N PHE A 118 0.80 6.47 -1.32
CA PHE A 118 -0.49 7.13 -1.48
C PHE A 118 -0.69 7.52 -2.95
N ALA A 119 -1.83 7.18 -3.54
CA ALA A 119 -2.17 7.56 -4.90
C ALA A 119 -3.52 8.29 -4.96
N VAL A 120 -3.61 9.30 -5.81
CA VAL A 120 -4.89 9.88 -6.24
C VAL A 120 -5.06 9.62 -7.72
N ILE A 121 -6.19 9.08 -8.10
CA ILE A 121 -6.52 8.74 -9.49
C ILE A 121 -7.81 9.42 -9.92
N ASP A 122 -7.92 9.70 -11.22
CA ASP A 122 -9.16 10.18 -11.82
C ASP A 122 -10.00 8.99 -12.30
N ALA A 123 -10.83 8.47 -11.40
CA ALA A 123 -11.72 7.35 -11.65
C ALA A 123 -13.01 7.52 -10.83
N PRO A 124 -14.17 7.06 -11.33
CA PRO A 124 -15.43 7.16 -10.60
C PRO A 124 -15.47 6.26 -9.35
N ALA A 125 -14.75 5.14 -9.39
CA ALA A 125 -14.60 4.17 -8.32
C ALA A 125 -13.34 3.33 -8.51
N ILE A 126 -12.86 2.68 -7.46
CA ILE A 126 -11.64 1.87 -7.47
C ILE A 126 -11.99 0.41 -7.65
N THR A 127 -11.77 -0.11 -8.86
CA THR A 127 -11.80 -1.56 -9.13
C THR A 127 -10.45 -2.19 -8.80
N ARG A 128 -10.42 -3.51 -8.69
CA ARG A 128 -9.21 -4.30 -8.53
C ARG A 128 -8.16 -4.00 -9.60
N ARG A 129 -8.57 -3.97 -10.87
CA ARG A 129 -7.68 -3.66 -12.01
C ARG A 129 -7.05 -2.27 -11.88
N VAL A 130 -7.84 -1.28 -11.46
CA VAL A 130 -7.36 0.09 -11.27
C VAL A 130 -6.34 0.14 -10.13
N PHE A 131 -6.63 -0.53 -9.02
CA PHE A 131 -5.73 -0.64 -7.88
C PHE A 131 -4.41 -1.34 -8.23
N GLU A 132 -4.47 -2.47 -8.92
CA GLU A 132 -3.29 -3.20 -9.37
C GLU A 132 -2.43 -2.37 -10.34
N SER A 133 -3.05 -1.59 -11.22
CA SER A 133 -2.31 -0.64 -12.08
C SER A 133 -1.53 0.39 -11.26
N VAL A 134 -2.06 0.87 -10.14
CA VAL A 134 -1.34 1.76 -9.22
C VAL A 134 -0.15 1.05 -8.57
N LEU A 135 -0.32 -0.19 -8.10
CA LEU A 135 0.78 -0.99 -7.55
C LEU A 135 1.90 -1.22 -8.58
N GLU A 136 1.53 -1.49 -9.82
CA GLU A 136 2.48 -1.61 -10.93
C GLU A 136 3.29 -0.34 -11.13
N GLN A 137 2.66 0.84 -11.10
CA GLN A 137 3.37 2.10 -11.23
C GLN A 137 4.30 2.36 -10.03
N PHE A 138 3.89 2.05 -8.80
CA PHE A 138 4.80 2.10 -7.65
C PHE A 138 5.99 1.14 -7.80
N SER A 139 5.76 -0.07 -8.33
CA SER A 139 6.81 -1.06 -8.55
C SER A 139 7.84 -0.64 -9.61
N ALA A 140 7.47 0.28 -10.51
CA ALA A 140 8.36 0.86 -11.50
C ALA A 140 9.27 1.98 -10.93
N HIS A 141 9.12 2.34 -9.66
CA HIS A 141 9.89 3.39 -9.00
C HIS A 141 10.83 2.84 -7.92
N ASP A 142 11.96 3.52 -7.72
CA ASP A 142 12.83 3.24 -6.57
C ASP A 142 12.20 3.76 -5.28
N LEU A 143 11.75 2.82 -4.43
CA LEU A 143 11.16 3.10 -3.12
C LEU A 143 12.21 3.23 -2.01
N SER A 144 13.51 3.25 -2.33
CA SER A 144 14.62 3.51 -1.41
C SER A 144 14.71 4.98 -0.97
N ILE A 145 13.59 5.53 -0.52
CA ILE A 145 13.45 6.94 -0.16
C ILE A 145 14.14 7.19 1.18
N PRO A 146 15.06 8.17 1.28
CA PRO A 146 15.69 8.48 2.55
C PRO A 146 14.66 8.91 3.60
N VAL A 147 14.84 8.47 4.84
CA VAL A 147 13.96 8.83 5.96
C VAL A 147 13.80 10.34 6.07
N GLY A 148 12.55 10.79 6.22
CA GLY A 148 12.19 12.20 6.30
C GLY A 148 12.08 12.92 4.96
N HIS A 149 12.29 12.21 3.84
CA HIS A 149 12.03 12.73 2.49
C HIS A 149 10.67 12.26 1.98
N MET A 150 10.08 13.08 1.11
CA MET A 150 8.86 12.77 0.36
C MET A 150 9.22 12.66 -1.13
N ARG A 151 8.60 11.72 -1.84
CA ARG A 151 8.64 11.65 -3.31
C ARG A 151 7.23 11.79 -3.88
N ARG A 152 7.17 12.32 -5.11
CA ARG A 152 5.95 12.43 -5.91
C ARG A 152 6.27 12.05 -7.34
N TRP A 153 5.36 11.35 -7.98
CA TRP A 153 5.43 11.00 -9.39
C TRP A 153 4.08 11.28 -10.06
N PRO A 154 4.07 11.69 -11.34
CA PRO A 154 2.83 11.71 -12.11
C PRO A 154 2.30 10.28 -12.28
N LEU A 155 1.00 10.13 -12.56
CA LEU A 155 0.48 8.86 -13.06
C LEU A 155 1.04 8.62 -14.47
N LEU A 156 1.35 7.36 -14.78
CA LEU A 156 1.80 6.89 -16.09
C LEU A 156 0.63 6.59 -17.03
#